data_AF-A0A8J5ZYX3-F1
#
_entry.id   AF-A0A8J5ZYX3-F1
#
_cell.length_a   1.000
_cell.length_b   1.000
_cell.length_c   1.000
_cell.angle_alpha   90.00
_cell.angle_beta   90.00
_cell.angle_gamma   90.00
#
_symmetry.space_group_name_H-M   'P 1'
#
loop_
_entity.id
_entity.type
_entity.pdbx_description
1 polymer ?
#
loop_
_entity_poly.entity_id
_entity_poly.type
_entity_poly.pdbx_seq_one_letter_code
_entity_poly.pdbx_strand_id
1 'polypeptide(L)'
;MLVLNCPTKLLILEKMLKSHFPESLKVYGAVMNINRGNPFQKEVVLDSWPDFKAVITRRQKETETDDLDHYTNAYAVFYKDARAYQWLLEEKDVINWNQVFQIQGLQSELCDVSKAVANSKQLSVKLSSFKAVCFSPVSTLPDTSSLMTSPPQLTYLSVADADLLNRTWSRGGNEQCLRYIANLISCFPSVCVRNDKGNPVSWGLTDQFATMCHGYTLPEHRRKGYSRLVALTLAKKLQSRGFPSQGNVLDDNMASLNLLKSVHAEILPCRFHRLILTPAAFSS
;
A
#
# COMPACT_ATOMS: atom_id res chain seq x y z
N MET A 1 -21.66 -13.78 -3.64
CA MET A 1 -20.56 -13.19 -2.88
C MET A 1 -20.07 -14.24 -1.91
N LEU A 2 -18.76 -14.41 -1.81
CA LEU A 2 -18.12 -15.44 -0.99
C LEU A 2 -16.91 -14.84 -0.26
N VAL A 3 -16.70 -15.24 0.99
CA VAL A 3 -15.47 -14.93 1.74
C VAL A 3 -14.52 -16.12 1.64
N LEU A 4 -13.31 -15.89 1.14
CA LEU A 4 -12.32 -16.95 0.88
C LEU A 4 -11.36 -17.12 2.05
N ASN A 5 -11.70 -18.01 2.99
CA ASN A 5 -10.88 -18.24 4.20
C ASN A 5 -10.04 -19.52 4.18
N CYS A 6 -10.21 -20.38 3.15
CA CYS A 6 -9.45 -21.62 3.03
C CYS A 6 -8.00 -21.34 2.60
N PRO A 7 -6.96 -21.77 3.36
CA PRO A 7 -5.56 -21.51 3.04
C PRO A 7 -5.15 -22.00 1.64
N THR A 8 -5.57 -23.21 1.25
CA THR A 8 -5.27 -23.75 -0.08
C THR A 8 -5.88 -22.91 -1.20
N LYS A 9 -7.11 -22.41 -1.01
CA LYS A 9 -7.76 -21.53 -1.98
C LYS A 9 -7.08 -20.16 -2.05
N LEU A 10 -6.66 -19.60 -0.91
CA LEU A 10 -5.90 -18.33 -0.88
C LEU A 10 -4.54 -18.44 -1.57
N LEU A 11 -3.85 -19.58 -1.46
CA LEU A 11 -2.61 -19.84 -2.21
C LEU A 11 -2.86 -19.98 -3.72
N ILE A 12 -3.99 -20.60 -4.12
CA ILE A 12 -4.39 -20.66 -5.53
C ILE A 12 -4.70 -19.25 -6.05
N LEU A 13 -5.44 -18.43 -5.28
CA LEU A 13 -5.74 -17.05 -5.63
C LEU A 13 -4.46 -16.22 -5.78
N GLU A 14 -3.49 -16.34 -4.87
CA GLU A 14 -2.17 -15.68 -5.00
C GLU A 14 -1.55 -15.99 -6.36
N LYS A 15 -1.53 -17.27 -6.78
CA LYS A 15 -1.00 -17.69 -8.08
C LYS A 15 -1.80 -17.12 -9.26
N MET A 16 -3.13 -17.14 -9.19
CA MET A 16 -4.00 -16.61 -10.24
C MET A 16 -3.86 -15.10 -10.42
N LEU A 17 -3.72 -14.35 -9.32
CA LEU A 17 -3.53 -12.90 -9.40
C LEU A 17 -2.22 -12.54 -10.09
N LYS A 18 -1.14 -13.32 -9.88
CA LYS A 18 0.16 -13.09 -10.50
C LYS A 18 0.12 -13.06 -12.04
N SER A 19 -0.79 -13.80 -12.69
CA SER A 19 -0.94 -13.78 -14.15
C SER A 19 -1.64 -12.54 -14.71
N HIS A 20 -2.12 -11.65 -13.83
CA HIS A 20 -2.84 -10.42 -14.18
C HIS A 20 -2.07 -9.17 -13.72
N PHE A 21 -0.73 -9.25 -13.69
CA PHE A 21 0.09 -8.07 -13.48
C PHE A 21 0.12 -7.20 -14.73
N PRO A 22 0.15 -5.87 -14.58
CA PRO A 22 0.31 -5.14 -13.32
C PRO A 22 -0.99 -4.84 -12.54
N GLU A 23 -2.18 -5.03 -13.13
CA GLU A 23 -3.45 -4.55 -12.58
C GLU A 23 -3.80 -5.17 -11.21
N SER A 24 -3.42 -6.43 -10.98
CA SER A 24 -3.73 -7.13 -9.74
C SER A 24 -2.75 -6.87 -8.60
N LEU A 25 -1.65 -6.12 -8.83
CA LEU A 25 -0.53 -5.98 -7.88
C LEU A 25 -0.97 -5.60 -6.46
N LYS A 26 -1.95 -4.70 -6.34
CA LYS A 26 -2.46 -4.24 -5.04
C LYS A 26 -3.16 -5.36 -4.26
N VAL A 27 -4.05 -6.11 -4.92
CA VAL A 27 -4.74 -7.24 -4.29
C VAL A 27 -3.78 -8.39 -4.04
N TYR A 28 -2.89 -8.68 -4.99
CA TYR A 28 -1.86 -9.70 -4.83
C TYR A 28 -1.02 -9.46 -3.59
N GLY A 29 -0.53 -8.23 -3.37
CA GLY A 29 0.22 -7.88 -2.17
C GLY A 29 -0.57 -8.04 -0.86
N ALA A 30 -1.87 -7.69 -0.85
CA ALA A 30 -2.74 -7.97 0.30
C ALA A 30 -2.91 -9.47 0.55
N VAL A 31 -3.23 -10.26 -0.49
CA VAL A 31 -3.37 -11.72 -0.37
C VAL A 31 -2.07 -12.35 0.11
N MET A 32 -0.92 -11.85 -0.34
CA MET A 32 0.37 -12.32 0.15
C MET A 32 0.54 -12.10 1.66
N ASN A 33 0.18 -10.91 2.17
CA ASN A 33 0.21 -10.61 3.59
C ASN A 33 -0.80 -11.48 4.38
N ILE A 34 -1.99 -11.72 3.82
CA ILE A 34 -2.99 -12.63 4.41
C ILE A 34 -2.43 -14.05 4.54
N ASN A 35 -1.82 -14.58 3.47
CA ASN A 35 -1.18 -15.90 3.46
C ASN A 35 0.01 -16.01 4.41
N ARG A 36 0.59 -14.88 4.84
CA ARG A 36 1.80 -14.81 5.66
C ARG A 36 1.49 -14.25 7.06
N GLY A 37 0.47 -14.80 7.70
CA GLY A 37 0.11 -14.53 9.09
C GLY A 37 -0.97 -13.46 9.27
N ASN A 38 -1.39 -12.79 8.20
CA ASN A 38 -2.50 -11.83 8.22
C ASN A 38 -2.44 -10.78 9.35
N PRO A 39 -1.32 -10.06 9.52
CA PRO A 39 -1.13 -9.19 10.67
C PRO A 39 -2.13 -8.02 10.74
N PHE A 40 -2.74 -7.67 9.61
CA PHE A 40 -3.76 -6.62 9.51
C PHE A 40 -5.20 -7.16 9.52
N GLN A 41 -5.43 -8.42 9.89
CA GLN A 41 -6.77 -9.03 10.02
C GLN A 41 -7.66 -8.73 8.81
N LYS A 42 -7.15 -9.04 7.62
CA LYS A 42 -7.87 -8.86 6.36
C LYS A 42 -8.48 -10.16 5.88
N GLU A 43 -9.50 -10.04 5.06
CA GLU A 43 -10.12 -11.16 4.37
C GLU A 43 -10.34 -10.83 2.89
N VAL A 44 -10.60 -11.88 2.12
CA VAL A 44 -10.81 -11.82 0.67
C VAL A 44 -12.27 -12.09 0.37
N VAL A 45 -12.90 -11.18 -0.35
CA VAL A 45 -14.28 -11.27 -0.84
C VAL A 45 -14.26 -11.43 -2.36
N LEU A 46 -15.03 -12.38 -2.88
CA LEU A 46 -15.12 -12.70 -4.30
C LEU A 46 -16.58 -12.73 -4.76
N ASP A 47 -16.78 -12.51 -6.05
CA ASP A 47 -18.09 -12.74 -6.67
C ASP A 47 -18.40 -14.25 -6.74
N SER A 48 -17.41 -15.04 -7.16
CA SER A 48 -17.50 -16.48 -7.40
C SER A 48 -16.15 -17.17 -7.19
N TRP A 49 -16.13 -18.51 -7.13
CA TRP A 49 -14.91 -19.32 -7.01
C TRP A 49 -15.09 -20.67 -7.72
N PRO A 50 -14.07 -21.20 -8.43
CA PRO A 50 -12.73 -20.65 -8.63
C PRO A 50 -12.63 -19.58 -9.74
N ASP A 51 -13.60 -19.51 -10.65
CA ASP A 51 -13.57 -18.58 -11.77
C ASP A 51 -14.10 -17.19 -11.41
N PHE A 52 -13.43 -16.55 -10.44
CA PHE A 52 -13.81 -15.21 -9.98
C PHE A 52 -13.66 -14.18 -11.11
N LYS A 53 -14.56 -13.20 -11.10
CA LYS A 53 -14.53 -12.02 -11.97
C LYS A 53 -14.21 -10.74 -11.22
N ALA A 54 -14.37 -10.70 -9.90
CA ALA A 54 -13.97 -9.58 -9.07
C ALA A 54 -13.52 -10.05 -7.69
N VAL A 55 -12.52 -9.36 -7.13
CA VAL A 55 -11.97 -9.60 -5.81
C VAL A 55 -11.78 -8.29 -5.08
N ILE A 56 -12.22 -8.28 -3.83
CA ILE A 56 -12.04 -7.17 -2.89
C ILE A 56 -11.38 -7.74 -1.64
N THR A 57 -10.28 -7.14 -1.19
CA THR A 57 -9.76 -7.39 0.16
C THR A 57 -10.28 -6.31 1.10
N ARG A 58 -10.63 -6.68 2.32
CA ARG A 58 -11.12 -5.76 3.35
C ARG A 58 -10.64 -6.20 4.73
N ARG A 59 -10.90 -5.39 5.77
CA ARG A 59 -10.77 -5.84 7.17
C ARG A 59 -11.85 -6.89 7.49
N GLN A 60 -11.53 -7.83 8.36
CA GLN A 60 -12.50 -8.76 8.93
C GLN A 60 -13.61 -7.99 9.65
N LYS A 61 -14.85 -8.46 9.56
CA LYS A 61 -16.02 -7.75 10.12
C LYS A 61 -16.04 -7.75 11.64
N GLU A 62 -15.45 -8.78 12.25
CA GLU A 62 -15.41 -8.97 13.69
C GLU A 62 -14.36 -8.09 14.38
N THR A 63 -13.49 -7.44 13.59
CA THR A 63 -12.49 -6.52 14.12
C THR A 63 -13.12 -5.16 14.41
N GLU A 64 -12.91 -4.64 15.61
CA GLU A 64 -13.34 -3.28 15.97
C GLU A 64 -12.72 -2.25 15.01
N THR A 65 -13.55 -1.37 14.45
CA THR A 65 -13.15 -0.33 13.49
C THR A 65 -13.45 1.05 14.04
N ASP A 66 -12.48 1.96 13.91
CA ASP A 66 -12.72 3.40 14.03
C ASP A 66 -13.33 3.87 12.71
N ASP A 67 -14.60 4.31 12.73
CA ASP A 67 -15.33 4.74 11.54
C ASP A 67 -14.68 5.93 10.83
N LEU A 68 -13.79 6.69 11.48
CA LEU A 68 -13.05 7.80 10.88
C LEU A 68 -11.66 7.39 10.36
N ASP A 69 -11.15 6.20 10.73
CA ASP A 69 -9.83 5.72 10.33
C ASP A 69 -9.80 5.19 8.90
N HIS A 70 -9.84 6.12 7.95
CA HIS A 70 -9.70 5.81 6.54
C HIS A 70 -8.34 5.18 6.19
N TYR A 71 -7.30 5.24 7.04
CA TYR A 71 -6.01 4.60 6.76
C TYR A 71 -6.12 3.08 6.86
N THR A 72 -6.78 2.59 7.91
CA THR A 72 -7.00 1.16 8.15
C THR A 72 -8.22 0.63 7.41
N ASN A 73 -9.28 1.44 7.26
CA ASN A 73 -10.50 1.15 6.51
C ASN A 73 -10.21 1.21 5.00
N ALA A 74 -9.38 0.28 4.50
CA ALA A 74 -8.92 0.29 3.12
C ALA A 74 -9.22 -1.02 2.40
N TYR A 75 -9.86 -0.88 1.25
CA TYR A 75 -10.23 -1.94 0.34
C TYR A 75 -9.28 -1.95 -0.85
N ALA A 76 -8.67 -3.10 -1.15
CA ALA A 76 -7.96 -3.28 -2.43
C ALA A 76 -8.79 -4.12 -3.38
N VAL A 77 -8.83 -3.70 -4.64
CA VAL A 77 -9.74 -4.22 -5.66
C VAL A 77 -8.97 -4.69 -6.89
N PHE A 78 -9.39 -5.84 -7.44
CA PHE A 78 -9.05 -6.29 -8.77
C PHE A 78 -10.27 -6.95 -9.43
N TYR A 79 -10.47 -6.77 -10.73
CA TYR A 79 -11.56 -7.38 -11.48
C TYR A 79 -11.18 -7.75 -12.92
N LYS A 80 -11.86 -8.74 -13.47
CA LYS A 80 -11.85 -9.11 -14.88
C LYS A 80 -13.09 -8.60 -15.61
N ASP A 81 -14.18 -8.35 -14.86
CA ASP A 81 -15.44 -7.79 -15.36
C ASP A 81 -15.88 -6.64 -14.45
N ALA A 82 -15.98 -5.43 -15.00
CA ALA A 82 -16.38 -4.23 -14.27
C ALA A 82 -17.79 -4.33 -13.67
N ARG A 83 -18.71 -5.10 -14.29
CA ARG A 83 -20.06 -5.32 -13.77
C ARG A 83 -20.04 -6.22 -12.53
N ALA A 84 -19.16 -7.22 -12.50
CA ALA A 84 -18.98 -8.06 -11.31
C ALA A 84 -18.37 -7.24 -10.15
N TYR A 85 -17.47 -6.30 -10.46
CA TYR A 85 -16.96 -5.36 -9.47
C TYR A 85 -18.07 -4.43 -8.92
N GLN A 86 -18.83 -3.80 -9.81
CA GLN A 86 -19.96 -2.95 -9.41
C GLN A 86 -20.94 -3.71 -8.52
N TRP A 87 -21.29 -4.94 -8.92
CA TRP A 87 -22.17 -5.79 -8.14
C TRP A 87 -21.61 -6.06 -6.73
N LEU A 88 -20.31 -6.37 -6.59
CA LEU A 88 -19.69 -6.53 -5.26
C LEU A 88 -19.75 -5.25 -4.42
N LEU A 89 -19.65 -4.06 -5.02
CA LEU A 89 -19.78 -2.80 -4.26
C LEU A 89 -21.21 -2.59 -3.74
N GLU A 90 -22.21 -2.99 -4.53
CA GLU A 90 -23.63 -2.85 -4.21
C GLU A 90 -24.12 -3.94 -3.24
N GLU A 91 -23.47 -5.11 -3.25
CA GLU A 91 -23.80 -6.25 -2.42
C GLU A 91 -23.73 -5.94 -0.92
N LYS A 92 -24.69 -6.49 -0.17
CA LYS A 92 -24.84 -6.22 1.24
C LYS A 92 -23.60 -6.71 2.00
N ASP A 93 -23.18 -5.89 2.95
CA ASP A 93 -22.07 -6.15 3.86
C ASP A 93 -20.73 -6.44 3.16
N VAL A 94 -20.52 -6.04 1.89
CA VAL A 94 -19.20 -6.08 1.23
C VAL A 94 -18.36 -4.87 1.64
N ILE A 95 -18.92 -3.68 1.44
CA ILE A 95 -18.35 -2.40 1.85
C ILE A 95 -19.18 -1.87 3.02
N ASN A 96 -18.51 -1.48 4.10
CA ASN A 96 -19.15 -0.65 5.13
C ASN A 96 -19.25 0.78 4.61
N TRP A 97 -20.45 1.18 4.16
CA TRP A 97 -20.72 2.52 3.63
C TRP A 97 -20.97 3.56 4.73
N ASN A 98 -21.02 3.16 5.99
CA ASN A 98 -21.28 4.03 7.14
C ASN A 98 -20.01 4.50 7.86
N GLN A 99 -18.84 4.37 7.22
CA GLN A 99 -17.54 4.80 7.73
C GLN A 99 -16.81 5.61 6.67
N VAL A 100 -15.74 6.30 7.05
CA VAL A 100 -14.75 6.88 6.12
C VAL A 100 -13.77 5.77 5.72
N PHE A 101 -13.59 5.56 4.42
CA PHE A 101 -12.76 4.47 3.92
C PHE A 101 -12.06 4.80 2.61
N GLN A 102 -11.17 3.89 2.19
CA GLN A 102 -10.45 3.98 0.94
C GLN A 102 -10.75 2.81 0.01
N ILE A 103 -10.96 3.08 -1.27
CA ILE A 103 -10.87 2.08 -2.34
C ILE A 103 -9.58 2.30 -3.11
N GLN A 104 -8.82 1.23 -3.32
CA GLN A 104 -7.50 1.23 -3.96
C GLN A 104 -7.43 0.17 -5.07
N GLY A 105 -6.85 0.53 -6.21
CA GLY A 105 -6.66 -0.39 -7.34
C GLY A 105 -5.84 0.22 -8.46
N LEU A 106 -5.57 -0.56 -9.50
CA LEU A 106 -4.74 -0.12 -10.65
C LEU A 106 -5.50 -0.06 -11.98
N GLN A 107 -6.77 -0.45 -12.00
CA GLN A 107 -7.57 -0.55 -13.21
C GLN A 107 -8.23 0.78 -13.55
N SER A 108 -8.32 1.10 -14.84
CA SER A 108 -8.80 2.39 -15.36
C SER A 108 -10.24 2.70 -14.94
N GLU A 109 -11.15 1.72 -15.07
CA GLU A 109 -12.59 1.91 -14.78
C GLU A 109 -12.88 1.93 -13.27
N LEU A 110 -11.88 1.69 -12.40
CA LEU A 110 -12.07 1.68 -10.94
C LEU A 110 -12.71 2.98 -10.46
N CYS A 111 -12.24 4.12 -10.98
CA CYS A 111 -12.71 5.42 -10.53
C CYS A 111 -14.18 5.66 -10.87
N ASP A 112 -14.57 5.35 -12.09
CA ASP A 112 -15.90 5.65 -12.60
C ASP A 112 -16.95 4.73 -11.96
N VAL A 113 -16.67 3.42 -11.89
CA VAL A 113 -17.54 2.45 -11.22
C VAL A 113 -17.70 2.78 -9.73
N SER A 114 -16.59 3.05 -9.03
CA SER A 114 -16.66 3.35 -7.58
C SER A 114 -17.39 4.66 -7.30
N LYS A 115 -17.19 5.69 -8.14
CA LYS A 115 -17.90 6.97 -8.01
C LYS A 115 -19.39 6.82 -8.29
N ALA A 116 -19.79 6.04 -9.29
CA ALA A 116 -21.19 5.80 -9.60
C ALA A 116 -21.94 5.20 -8.40
N VAL A 117 -21.37 4.16 -7.76
CA VAL A 117 -21.96 3.54 -6.57
C VAL A 117 -21.88 4.47 -5.34
N ALA A 118 -20.80 5.22 -5.17
CA ALA A 118 -20.68 6.19 -4.08
C ALA A 118 -21.73 7.31 -4.18
N ASN A 119 -21.99 7.81 -5.39
CA ASN A 119 -22.98 8.85 -5.65
C ASN A 119 -24.41 8.36 -5.36
N SER A 120 -24.76 7.13 -5.75
CA SER A 120 -26.08 6.55 -5.43
C SER A 120 -26.30 6.37 -3.92
N LYS A 121 -25.21 6.30 -3.15
CA LYS A 121 -25.19 6.21 -1.69
C LYS A 121 -24.90 7.56 -1.00
N GLN A 122 -24.79 8.65 -1.76
CA GLN A 122 -24.56 10.02 -1.26
C GLN A 122 -23.26 10.22 -0.45
N LEU A 123 -22.16 9.56 -0.86
CA LEU A 123 -20.83 9.80 -0.29
C LEU A 123 -20.08 10.88 -1.08
N SER A 124 -19.29 11.69 -0.38
CA SER A 124 -18.29 12.53 -1.02
C SER A 124 -17.06 11.69 -1.39
N VAL A 125 -16.43 12.01 -2.52
CA VAL A 125 -15.32 11.24 -3.08
C VAL A 125 -14.11 12.13 -3.35
N LYS A 126 -13.02 11.88 -2.62
CA LYS A 126 -11.71 12.49 -2.88
C LYS A 126 -10.83 11.51 -3.65
N LEU A 127 -10.70 11.75 -4.95
CA LEU A 127 -9.86 10.96 -5.84
C LEU A 127 -8.40 11.44 -5.81
N SER A 128 -7.45 10.50 -5.80
CA SER A 128 -6.04 10.73 -6.07
C SER A 128 -5.52 9.66 -7.03
N SER A 129 -4.65 10.06 -7.95
CA SER A 129 -4.01 9.16 -8.92
C SER A 129 -2.50 9.34 -8.91
N PHE A 130 -1.78 8.25 -9.14
CA PHE A 130 -0.33 8.17 -8.98
C PHE A 130 0.26 7.30 -10.09
N LYS A 131 1.51 7.56 -10.47
CA LYS A 131 2.29 6.60 -11.27
C LYS A 131 2.53 5.36 -10.42
N ALA A 132 2.14 4.20 -10.93
CA ALA A 132 2.48 2.92 -10.32
C ALA A 132 3.90 2.54 -10.76
N VAL A 133 4.69 2.00 -9.84
CA VAL A 133 6.09 1.67 -10.11
C VAL A 133 6.45 0.30 -9.57
N CYS A 134 7.35 -0.38 -10.26
CA CYS A 134 7.91 -1.66 -9.83
C CYS A 134 9.43 -1.63 -9.96
N PHE A 135 10.14 -2.17 -8.97
CA PHE A 135 11.58 -2.32 -9.04
C PHE A 135 11.93 -3.65 -9.73
N SER A 136 12.85 -3.58 -10.69
CA SER A 136 13.50 -4.74 -11.29
C SER A 136 14.20 -5.61 -10.24
N PRO A 137 14.47 -6.90 -10.50
CA PRO A 137 15.23 -7.76 -9.61
C PRO A 137 16.55 -7.11 -9.19
N VAL A 138 16.74 -6.92 -7.88
CA VAL A 138 17.92 -6.28 -7.30
C VAL A 138 18.95 -7.37 -6.99
N SER A 139 19.87 -7.61 -7.93
CA SER A 139 20.93 -8.61 -7.79
C SER A 139 21.99 -8.20 -6.76
N THR A 140 22.43 -6.95 -6.79
CA THR A 140 23.44 -6.39 -5.87
C THR A 140 22.90 -5.14 -5.18
N LEU A 141 23.24 -4.97 -3.89
CA LEU A 141 23.00 -3.70 -3.22
C LEU A 141 23.93 -2.64 -3.82
N PRO A 142 23.50 -1.37 -3.87
CA PRO A 142 24.36 -0.30 -4.34
C PRO A 142 25.62 -0.26 -3.50
N ASP A 143 26.79 -0.14 -4.14
CA ASP A 143 28.04 0.03 -3.43
C ASP A 143 27.97 1.30 -2.58
N THR A 144 28.01 1.12 -1.26
CA THR A 144 27.95 2.21 -0.28
C THR A 144 29.32 2.81 -0.01
N SER A 145 30.41 2.23 -0.54
CA SER A 145 31.79 2.69 -0.34
C SER A 145 32.02 4.14 -0.79
N SER A 146 31.29 4.57 -1.83
CA SER A 146 31.35 5.93 -2.37
C SER A 146 30.39 6.91 -1.70
N LEU A 147 29.50 6.45 -0.82
CA LEU A 147 28.47 7.31 -0.23
C LEU A 147 29.03 8.19 0.90
N MET A 148 30.09 7.77 1.62
CA MET A 148 30.63 8.49 2.79
C MET A 148 32.04 8.02 3.18
N THR A 149 32.71 8.81 4.01
CA THR A 149 33.90 8.45 4.80
C THR A 149 33.65 7.37 5.87
N SER A 150 32.38 7.16 6.28
CA SER A 150 31.94 6.11 7.21
C SER A 150 30.61 5.48 6.76
N PRO A 151 30.42 4.15 6.87
CA PRO A 151 29.20 3.50 6.39
C PRO A 151 27.96 3.96 7.18
N PRO A 152 26.82 4.27 6.52
CA PRO A 152 25.59 4.60 7.24
C PRO A 152 25.04 3.40 8.00
N GLN A 153 24.54 3.61 9.22
CA GLN A 153 23.93 2.55 10.02
C GLN A 153 22.54 2.20 9.49
N LEU A 154 22.40 1.02 8.87
CA LEU A 154 21.12 0.48 8.42
C LEU A 154 20.46 -0.37 9.51
N THR A 155 19.23 -0.03 9.85
CA THR A 155 18.41 -0.64 10.90
C THR A 155 16.95 -0.77 10.45
N TYR A 156 16.08 -1.12 11.39
CA TYR A 156 14.63 -1.10 11.21
C TYR A 156 14.00 0.08 11.97
N LEU A 157 12.81 0.48 11.52
CA LEU A 157 11.95 1.36 12.30
C LEU A 157 11.42 0.60 13.52
N SER A 158 11.24 1.31 14.61
CA SER A 158 10.56 0.89 15.84
C SER A 158 9.30 1.73 16.04
N VAL A 159 8.38 1.28 16.90
CA VAL A 159 7.15 2.04 17.20
C VAL A 159 7.46 3.43 17.78
N ALA A 160 8.58 3.58 18.47
CA ALA A 160 9.04 4.88 18.97
C ALA A 160 9.33 5.90 17.85
N ASP A 161 9.57 5.44 16.63
CA ASP A 161 9.80 6.31 15.47
C ASP A 161 8.49 6.78 14.80
N ALA A 162 7.33 6.24 15.20
CA ALA A 162 6.04 6.47 14.53
C ALA A 162 5.61 7.95 14.54
N ASP A 163 5.85 8.68 15.63
CA ASP A 163 5.51 10.10 15.75
C ASP A 163 6.28 10.97 14.74
N LEU A 164 7.56 10.66 14.51
CA LEU A 164 8.35 11.33 13.47
C LEU A 164 7.75 11.11 12.08
N LEU A 165 7.36 9.87 11.76
CA LEU A 165 6.71 9.53 10.49
C LEU A 165 5.35 10.22 10.35
N ASN A 166 4.58 10.29 11.44
CA ASN A 166 3.28 10.97 11.46
C ASN A 166 3.43 12.46 11.14
N ARG A 167 4.40 13.14 11.74
CA ARG A 167 4.63 14.59 11.53
C ARG A 167 5.22 14.93 10.15
N THR A 168 6.01 14.02 9.57
CA THR A 168 6.69 14.28 8.29
C THR A 168 5.88 13.84 7.08
N TRP A 169 4.85 13.02 7.26
CA TRP A 169 3.99 12.60 6.17
C TRP A 169 2.96 13.67 5.84
N SER A 170 2.83 14.01 4.55
CA SER A 170 1.87 15.02 4.07
C SER A 170 0.40 14.70 4.35
N ARG A 171 0.10 13.47 4.79
CA ARG A 171 -1.23 13.02 5.19
C ARG A 171 -1.30 12.62 6.65
N GLY A 172 -0.24 12.84 7.42
CA GLY A 172 -0.23 12.55 8.85
C GLY A 172 -0.65 13.76 9.67
N GLY A 173 -0.14 13.82 10.89
CA GLY A 173 -0.45 14.89 11.85
C GLY A 173 -1.74 14.68 12.64
N ASN A 174 -2.31 13.46 12.61
CA ASN A 174 -3.48 13.09 13.40
C ASN A 174 -3.28 11.74 14.10
N GLU A 175 -4.16 11.44 15.05
CA GLU A 175 -4.05 10.27 15.92
C GLU A 175 -4.31 8.95 15.17
N GLN A 176 -5.30 8.93 14.25
CA GLN A 176 -5.57 7.76 13.40
C GLN A 176 -4.32 7.39 12.59
N CYS A 177 -3.66 8.38 12.02
CA CYS A 177 -2.43 8.20 11.28
C CYS A 177 -1.28 7.68 12.16
N LEU A 178 -1.13 8.20 13.38
CA LEU A 178 -0.12 7.73 14.32
C LEU A 178 -0.31 6.24 14.63
N ARG A 179 -1.54 5.84 14.99
CA ARG A 179 -1.90 4.43 15.23
C ARG A 179 -1.64 3.56 14.00
N TYR A 180 -2.06 4.03 12.82
CA TYR A 180 -1.82 3.31 11.56
C TYR A 180 -0.33 3.09 11.29
N ILE A 181 0.50 4.12 11.43
CA ILE A 181 1.95 4.03 11.23
C ILE A 181 2.59 3.08 12.25
N ALA A 182 2.21 3.18 13.53
CA ALA A 182 2.70 2.28 14.57
C ALA A 182 2.36 0.80 14.25
N ASN A 183 1.14 0.54 13.77
CA ASN A 183 0.72 -0.78 13.32
C ASN A 183 1.53 -1.25 12.11
N LEU A 184 1.77 -0.40 11.11
CA LEU A 184 2.59 -0.75 9.96
C LEU A 184 4.02 -1.14 10.36
N ILE A 185 4.66 -0.34 11.23
CA ILE A 185 6.02 -0.60 11.71
C ILE A 185 6.09 -1.94 12.47
N SER A 186 5.08 -2.25 13.27
CA SER A 186 5.02 -3.49 14.05
C SER A 186 4.80 -4.74 13.18
N CYS A 187 4.09 -4.59 12.06
CA CYS A 187 3.63 -5.71 11.25
C CYS A 187 4.49 -5.99 10.02
N PHE A 188 5.16 -4.97 9.47
CA PHE A 188 5.70 -5.02 8.12
C PHE A 188 7.18 -4.64 8.05
N PRO A 189 7.92 -5.13 7.03
CA PRO A 189 9.32 -4.79 6.88
C PRO A 189 9.52 -3.28 6.67
N SER A 190 10.48 -2.74 7.41
CA SER A 190 11.03 -1.40 7.20
C SER A 190 12.53 -1.46 6.89
N VAL A 191 13.08 -0.34 6.45
CA VAL A 191 14.52 -0.03 6.40
C VAL A 191 14.69 1.40 6.87
N CYS A 192 15.66 1.63 7.75
CA CYS A 192 15.96 2.94 8.31
C CYS A 192 17.47 3.18 8.32
N VAL A 193 17.91 4.33 7.80
CA VAL A 193 19.24 4.87 8.05
C VAL A 193 19.17 5.73 9.32
N ARG A 194 20.09 5.49 10.25
CA ARG A 194 20.26 6.29 11.48
C ARG A 194 21.55 7.10 11.43
N ASN A 195 21.56 8.23 12.14
CA ASN A 195 22.80 9.00 12.38
C ASN A 195 23.57 8.43 13.58
N ASP A 196 24.74 9.01 13.87
CA ASP A 196 25.64 8.55 14.94
C ASP A 196 25.02 8.63 16.35
N LYS A 197 23.93 9.39 16.51
CA LYS A 197 23.15 9.48 17.76
C LYS A 197 22.02 8.44 17.84
N GLY A 198 21.89 7.58 16.83
CA GLY A 198 20.82 6.58 16.73
C GLY A 198 19.47 7.12 16.24
N ASN A 199 19.38 8.38 15.81
CA ASN A 199 18.11 8.97 15.36
C ASN A 199 17.82 8.59 13.89
N PRO A 200 16.56 8.29 13.51
CA PRO A 200 16.17 8.07 12.11
C PRO A 200 16.42 9.30 11.25
N VAL A 201 17.03 9.13 10.08
CA VAL A 201 17.28 10.23 9.13
C VAL A 201 16.74 9.96 7.73
N SER A 202 16.58 8.68 7.36
CA SER A 202 15.98 8.24 6.10
C SER A 202 15.31 6.89 6.32
N TRP A 203 14.14 6.67 5.75
CA TRP A 203 13.39 5.42 5.97
C TRP A 203 12.40 5.12 4.85
N GLY A 204 11.93 3.89 4.85
CA GLY A 204 10.83 3.38 4.05
C GLY A 204 10.32 2.07 4.65
N LEU A 205 9.05 1.75 4.39
CA LEU A 205 8.40 0.53 4.86
C LEU A 205 7.35 0.07 3.85
N THR A 206 6.66 -1.03 4.14
CA THR A 206 5.50 -1.45 3.34
C THR A 206 4.19 -1.30 4.09
N ASP A 207 3.10 -1.10 3.33
CA ASP A 207 1.74 -1.10 3.87
C ASP A 207 1.09 -2.49 3.88
N GLN A 208 -0.16 -2.54 4.36
CA GLN A 208 -1.03 -3.71 4.38
C GLN A 208 -1.27 -4.38 3.01
N PHE A 209 -0.90 -3.73 1.90
CA PHE A 209 -0.97 -4.25 0.54
C PHE A 209 0.41 -4.57 -0.05
N ALA A 210 1.43 -4.71 0.81
CA ALA A 210 2.83 -4.91 0.43
C ALA A 210 3.37 -3.81 -0.52
N THR A 211 2.81 -2.60 -0.43
CA THR A 211 3.25 -1.43 -1.21
C THR A 211 4.38 -0.74 -0.48
N MET A 212 5.52 -0.54 -1.14
CA MET A 212 6.58 0.34 -0.62
C MET A 212 6.05 1.76 -0.50
N CYS A 213 6.10 2.30 0.72
CA CYS A 213 5.48 3.57 1.07
C CYS A 213 6.29 4.29 2.16
N HIS A 214 5.83 5.50 2.52
CA HIS A 214 6.45 6.37 3.52
C HIS A 214 7.96 6.58 3.32
N GLY A 215 8.44 6.53 2.08
CA GLY A 215 9.82 6.87 1.74
C GLY A 215 10.10 8.34 2.05
N TYR A 216 10.99 8.61 3.00
CA TYR A 216 11.33 9.98 3.38
C TYR A 216 12.79 10.13 3.79
N THR A 217 13.32 11.34 3.69
CA THR A 217 14.66 11.70 4.18
C THR A 217 14.61 13.12 4.70
N LEU A 218 15.05 13.29 5.96
CA LEU A 218 15.07 14.58 6.64
C LEU A 218 15.84 15.61 5.79
N PRO A 219 15.37 16.86 5.67
CA PRO A 219 15.95 17.89 4.81
C PRO A 219 17.48 18.01 4.90
N GLU A 220 18.02 18.05 6.11
CA GLU A 220 19.45 18.18 6.46
C GLU A 220 20.29 16.93 6.14
N HIS A 221 19.62 15.81 5.82
CA HIS A 221 20.25 14.55 5.40
C HIS A 221 20.02 14.21 3.91
N ARG A 222 19.42 15.12 3.13
CA ARG A 222 19.22 14.92 1.69
C ARG A 222 20.53 15.00 0.90
N ARG A 223 20.50 14.50 -0.34
CA ARG A 223 21.63 14.48 -1.29
C ARG A 223 22.84 13.63 -0.85
N LYS A 224 22.67 12.79 0.18
CA LYS A 224 23.66 11.84 0.72
C LYS A 224 23.47 10.40 0.21
N GLY A 225 22.57 10.18 -0.74
CA GLY A 225 22.24 8.85 -1.28
C GLY A 225 21.39 7.95 -0.38
N TYR A 226 21.01 8.38 0.83
CA TYR A 226 20.25 7.56 1.78
C TYR A 226 18.90 7.07 1.24
N SER A 227 18.12 7.91 0.54
CA SER A 227 16.83 7.46 -0.03
C SER A 227 17.02 6.33 -1.04
N ARG A 228 18.11 6.36 -1.82
CA ARG A 228 18.47 5.29 -2.77
C ARG A 228 18.86 4.01 -2.06
N LEU A 229 19.68 4.12 -1.02
CA LEU A 229 20.08 2.99 -0.20
C LEU A 229 18.86 2.31 0.45
N VAL A 230 17.98 3.10 1.07
CA VAL A 230 16.74 2.60 1.69
C VAL A 230 15.84 1.90 0.68
N ALA A 231 15.57 2.55 -0.46
CA ALA A 231 14.66 2.00 -1.47
C ALA A 231 15.17 0.66 -2.04
N LEU A 232 16.45 0.58 -2.41
CA LEU A 232 17.04 -0.65 -2.95
C LEU A 232 17.15 -1.76 -1.91
N THR A 233 17.47 -1.42 -0.66
CA THR A 233 17.52 -2.39 0.44
C THR A 233 16.15 -2.96 0.75
N LEU A 234 15.12 -2.12 0.80
CA LEU A 234 13.75 -2.57 1.03
C LEU A 234 13.23 -3.40 -0.14
N ALA A 235 13.49 -2.98 -1.39
CA ALA A 235 13.13 -3.75 -2.58
C ALA A 235 13.77 -5.16 -2.57
N LYS A 236 15.07 -5.25 -2.29
CA LYS A 236 15.78 -6.53 -2.17
C LYS A 236 15.19 -7.40 -1.05
N LYS A 237 14.86 -6.82 0.10
CA LYS A 237 14.23 -7.53 1.23
C LYS A 237 12.88 -8.13 0.82
N LEU A 238 12.05 -7.39 0.08
CA LEU A 238 10.76 -7.89 -0.43
C LEU A 238 10.95 -9.02 -1.44
N GLN A 239 11.82 -8.82 -2.42
CA GLN A 239 12.11 -9.82 -3.46
C GLN A 239 12.65 -11.12 -2.88
N SER A 240 13.52 -11.05 -1.86
CA SER A 240 14.03 -12.25 -1.16
C SER A 240 12.95 -13.08 -0.46
N ARG A 241 11.78 -12.48 -0.20
CA ARG A 241 10.61 -13.14 0.41
C ARG A 241 9.51 -13.44 -0.62
N GLY A 242 9.81 -13.28 -1.92
CA GLY A 242 8.88 -13.51 -3.02
C GLY A 242 7.85 -12.41 -3.24
N PHE A 243 7.92 -11.29 -2.50
CA PHE A 243 7.03 -10.14 -2.69
C PHE A 243 7.45 -9.30 -3.89
N PRO A 244 6.50 -8.66 -4.59
CA PRO A 244 6.82 -7.67 -5.59
C PRO A 244 7.31 -6.41 -4.88
N SER A 245 8.39 -5.84 -5.36
CA SER A 245 8.88 -4.54 -4.92
C SER A 245 8.14 -3.44 -5.69
N GLN A 246 6.89 -3.20 -5.30
CA GLN A 246 5.99 -2.24 -5.95
C GLN A 246 5.71 -1.01 -5.09
N GLY A 247 5.42 0.12 -5.71
CA GLY A 247 5.13 1.39 -5.06
C GLY A 247 4.30 2.32 -5.92
N ASN A 248 4.08 3.54 -5.43
CA ASN A 248 3.44 4.60 -6.20
C ASN A 248 4.00 5.96 -5.86
N VAL A 249 3.96 6.88 -6.83
CA VAL A 249 4.53 8.22 -6.73
C VAL A 249 3.60 9.24 -7.37
N LEU A 250 3.47 10.42 -6.74
CA LEU A 250 2.74 11.55 -7.30
C LEU A 250 3.43 12.06 -8.58
N ASP A 251 2.64 12.54 -9.53
CA ASP A 251 3.14 13.05 -10.82
C ASP A 251 4.08 14.25 -10.66
N ASP A 252 3.91 15.06 -9.61
CA ASP A 252 4.68 16.26 -9.30
C ASP A 252 5.88 16.02 -8.35
N ASN A 253 6.03 14.79 -7.82
CA ASN A 253 7.12 14.46 -6.90
C ASN A 253 8.41 14.14 -7.68
N MET A 254 8.98 15.18 -8.28
CA MET A 254 10.18 15.10 -9.12
C MET A 254 11.39 14.47 -8.40
N ALA A 255 11.52 14.69 -7.09
CA ALA A 255 12.58 14.08 -6.29
C ALA A 255 12.48 12.55 -6.28
N SER A 256 11.27 12.02 -6.06
CA SER A 256 11.04 10.57 -6.04
C SER A 256 11.10 9.98 -7.45
N LEU A 257 10.61 10.69 -8.47
CA LEU A 257 10.73 10.27 -9.87
C LEU A 257 12.18 10.16 -10.33
N ASN A 258 13.01 11.16 -10.01
CA ASN A 258 14.44 11.13 -10.31
C ASN A 258 15.14 9.98 -9.57
N LEU A 259 14.77 9.73 -8.31
CA LEU A 259 15.27 8.58 -7.56
C LEU A 259 14.93 7.27 -8.27
N LEU A 260 13.65 7.05 -8.60
CA LEU A 260 13.16 5.85 -9.28
C LEU A 260 13.86 5.62 -10.62
N LYS A 261 14.07 6.69 -11.41
CA LYS A 261 14.86 6.64 -12.65
C LYS A 261 16.31 6.21 -12.40
N SER A 262 16.96 6.75 -11.36
CA SER A 262 18.36 6.42 -11.02
C SER A 262 18.58 4.97 -10.58
N VAL A 263 17.51 4.29 -10.16
CA VAL A 263 17.54 2.88 -9.76
C VAL A 263 16.91 1.97 -10.80
N HIS A 264 16.60 2.49 -11.99
CA HIS A 264 15.96 1.74 -13.09
C HIS A 264 14.67 1.04 -12.65
N ALA A 265 13.89 1.69 -11.76
CA ALA A 265 12.54 1.25 -11.46
C ALA A 265 11.64 1.52 -12.68
N GLU A 266 10.81 0.54 -13.01
CA GLU A 266 9.85 0.62 -14.10
C GLU A 266 8.64 1.43 -13.67
N ILE A 267 8.24 2.40 -14.49
CA ILE A 267 6.94 3.05 -14.39
C ILE A 267 5.95 2.18 -15.17
N LEU A 268 4.96 1.65 -14.48
CA LEU A 268 3.99 0.72 -15.06
C LEU A 268 3.01 1.47 -16.00
N PRO A 269 2.44 0.79 -17.00
CA PRO A 269 1.48 1.40 -17.94
C PRO A 269 0.15 1.77 -17.26
N CYS A 270 -0.22 1.05 -16.19
CA CYS A 270 -1.39 1.33 -15.37
C CYS A 270 -1.12 2.44 -14.33
N ARG A 271 -2.18 3.05 -13.81
CA ARG A 271 -2.08 4.06 -12.75
C ARG A 271 -2.62 3.51 -11.43
N PHE A 272 -1.98 3.88 -10.32
CA PHE A 272 -2.55 3.61 -9.02
C PHE A 272 -3.61 4.66 -8.70
N HIS A 273 -4.80 4.20 -8.34
CA HIS A 273 -5.93 5.04 -7.95
C HIS A 273 -6.28 4.79 -6.49
N ARG A 274 -6.51 5.89 -5.77
CA ARG A 274 -7.11 5.86 -4.45
C ARG A 274 -8.29 6.81 -4.41
N LEU A 275 -9.42 6.31 -3.96
CA LEU A 275 -10.59 7.09 -3.62
C LEU A 275 -10.71 7.07 -2.09
N ILE A 276 -10.79 8.24 -1.46
CA ILE A 276 -11.26 8.37 -0.06
C ILE A 276 -12.74 8.72 -0.14
N LEU A 277 -13.58 7.91 0.49
CA LEU A 277 -15.02 8.05 0.49
C LEU A 277 -15.47 8.44 1.89
N THR A 278 -16.24 9.53 1.98
CA THR A 278 -16.71 10.09 3.25
C THR A 278 -18.23 10.22 3.20
N PRO A 279 -18.97 9.51 4.06
CA PRO A 279 -20.41 9.72 4.23
C PRO A 279 -20.76 11.16 4.58
N ALA A 280 -21.96 11.61 4.17
CA ALA A 280 -22.44 12.95 4.46
C ALA A 280 -22.43 13.26 5.98
N ALA A 281 -22.72 12.27 6.83
CA ALA A 281 -22.69 12.39 8.28
C ALA A 281 -21.32 12.77 8.87
N PHE A 282 -20.23 12.52 8.14
CA PHE A 282 -18.86 12.86 8.54
C PHE A 282 -18.25 13.97 7.68
N SER A 283 -19.03 14.55 6.76
CA SER A 283 -18.58 15.65 5.91
C SER A 283 -18.79 16.96 6.68
N SER A 284 -17.74 17.44 7.35
CA SER A 284 -17.69 18.77 7.98
C SER A 284 -17.36 19.87 6.98
#